data_AF-A0A2D5ZYZ7-F1
#
_entry.id   AF-A0A2D5ZYZ7-F1
#
_cell.length_a   1.000
_cell.length_b   1.000
_cell.length_c   1.000
_cell.angle_alpha   90.00
_cell.angle_beta   90.00
_cell.angle_gamma   90.00
#
_symmetry.space_group_name_H-M   'P 1'
#
loop_
_entity.id
_entity.type
_entity.pdbx_description
1 polymer ?
#
loop_
_entity_poly.entity_id
_entity_poly.type
_entity_poly.pdbx_seq_one_letter_code
_entity_poly.pdbx_strand_id
1 'polypeptide(L)'
;MITRDPYEGHKPAQIEASKVSEMNKEETRLVAHAFDRLGAGIIDLFVVLLPVVLLLVSPLKREMTLSLILDEQIRFSTSLFLMAMITWSVVGLYQCVFYYWFHATPGKMFFHLKLIDVEGEAELTPAQLLARYFFWTFSVVLHIPLFFILIDKKGRAPHDRIAGTQVVPTDPQLSRPLMPLERQVAKGALMSILFFVGFITISSVSRMANYLLQEERQYAGLEEKGVLCRELGEKLAHSSSGMTRLEAAMLIFSMEGISKNCLGMEAEFALQHGQQTDLAYLAKSFSLSEFEQVSDLYLDRVCRENPQSQACQFTQSLDHIDFEGSQVALEMPAYVRVWRLRQAASVENFRMAAALMKSLDELDLTANFLVPHKVKDQVYQGKMGQAEISYDLTKTVLSRSDAANLGAWVCWHHAPESCANTQPKSCMDVSGMVHRSTDRLSLLSSLAALRAEQCFGKALPKSRFHPDILRLSELRQNKEGLVKVALDPLQAVNTRLEAMAQVLRMSDVPPAGFQQVWGMLTESVYWAKVGETLLDAHFQSQDWESTVRIYQRLQDYRELSSERKDQVLWSAIQQGDQRLIDKLAPKPAASIRRPASVTREWRSRLETWKAGR
;
A
#
# COMPACT_ATOMS: atom_id res chain seq x y z
N MET A 1 60.79 -58.28 87.89
CA MET A 1 60.90 -57.98 86.44
C MET A 1 59.53 -57.53 85.97
N ILE A 2 59.38 -56.20 85.87
CA ILE A 2 58.37 -55.37 85.17
C ILE A 2 57.02 -56.01 84.78
N THR A 3 55.97 -55.62 85.50
CA THR A 3 54.58 -55.47 84.99
C THR A 3 53.98 -54.21 85.60
N ARG A 4 53.79 -53.17 84.79
CA ARG A 4 52.48 -52.55 84.43
C ARG A 4 51.54 -52.30 85.62
N ASP A 5 51.25 -51.03 85.86
CA ASP A 5 49.87 -50.51 85.96
C ASP A 5 49.83 -48.97 85.82
N PRO A 6 48.65 -48.38 85.55
CA PRO A 6 48.48 -47.20 84.70
C PRO A 6 47.80 -46.03 85.45
N TYR A 7 47.51 -44.96 84.69
CA TYR A 7 46.60 -43.84 85.00
C TYR A 7 47.16 -42.61 85.74
N GLU A 8 47.73 -41.71 84.95
CA GLU A 8 47.47 -40.26 84.98
C GLU A 8 47.26 -39.88 83.49
N GLY A 9 46.29 -39.09 83.03
CA GLY A 9 45.57 -37.98 83.65
C GLY A 9 45.57 -36.82 82.65
N HIS A 10 44.84 -36.95 81.52
CA HIS A 10 44.66 -35.85 80.57
C HIS A 10 43.20 -35.75 80.07
N LYS A 11 42.47 -34.78 80.62
CA LYS A 11 41.35 -34.09 79.95
C LYS A 11 41.94 -32.83 79.31
N PRO A 12 41.81 -32.64 77.99
CA PRO A 12 40.70 -31.81 77.50
C PRO A 12 40.20 -32.23 76.10
N ALA A 13 38.94 -32.67 75.98
CA ALA A 13 38.27 -32.85 74.68
C ALA A 13 36.78 -32.44 74.70
N GLN A 14 36.23 -32.06 75.86
CA GLN A 14 34.81 -31.75 76.00
C GLN A 14 34.46 -30.26 75.82
N ILE A 15 35.46 -29.36 75.82
CA ILE A 15 35.21 -27.91 75.66
C ILE A 15 35.15 -27.51 74.18
N GLU A 16 35.85 -28.20 73.27
CA GLU A 16 35.74 -27.92 71.83
C GLU A 16 34.51 -28.56 71.18
N ALA A 17 34.11 -29.76 71.60
CA ALA A 17 32.92 -30.42 71.06
C ALA A 17 31.61 -29.68 71.40
N SER A 18 31.54 -29.03 72.58
CA SER A 18 30.37 -28.21 72.94
C SER A 18 30.30 -26.92 72.13
N LYS A 19 31.41 -26.19 71.96
CA LYS A 19 31.50 -25.00 71.09
C LYS A 19 31.23 -25.29 69.61
N VAL A 20 31.71 -26.42 69.08
CA VAL A 20 31.43 -26.85 67.70
C VAL A 20 29.98 -27.30 67.55
N SER A 21 29.36 -27.88 68.58
CA SER A 21 27.93 -28.22 68.57
C SER A 21 27.00 -27.02 68.72
N GLU A 22 27.43 -25.97 69.42
CA GLU A 22 26.70 -24.69 69.52
C GLU A 22 26.86 -23.87 68.24
N MET A 23 28.07 -23.79 67.66
CA MET A 23 28.29 -23.17 66.34
C MET A 23 27.53 -23.87 65.21
N ASN A 24 27.44 -25.21 65.23
CA ASN A 24 26.63 -25.96 64.25
C ASN A 24 25.11 -25.86 64.48
N LYS A 25 24.66 -25.41 65.67
CA LYS A 25 23.24 -25.11 65.95
C LYS A 25 22.86 -23.71 65.49
N GLU A 26 23.80 -22.77 65.51
CA GLU A 26 23.62 -21.40 65.05
C GLU A 26 23.55 -21.31 63.51
N GLU A 27 24.10 -22.30 62.80
CA GLU A 27 23.99 -22.44 61.34
C GLU A 27 22.66 -23.08 60.88
N THR A 28 21.68 -23.22 61.78
CA THR A 28 20.26 -23.32 61.39
C THR A 28 19.78 -21.93 60.97
N ARG A 29 20.35 -21.39 59.89
CA ARG A 29 20.17 -20.01 59.41
C ARG A 29 18.69 -19.62 59.47
N LEU A 30 18.40 -18.67 60.35
CA LEU A 30 17.08 -18.10 60.63
C LEU A 30 16.37 -17.76 59.32
N VAL A 31 15.35 -18.54 58.94
CA VAL A 31 14.58 -18.32 57.71
C VAL A 31 13.38 -17.43 58.02
N ALA A 32 13.23 -16.35 57.26
CA ALA A 32 12.06 -15.48 57.36
C ALA A 32 10.80 -16.18 56.82
N HIS A 33 9.67 -16.00 57.50
CA HIS A 33 8.41 -16.64 57.13
C HIS A 33 7.87 -16.11 55.80
N ALA A 34 7.22 -16.97 55.02
CA ALA A 34 6.75 -16.61 53.68
C ALA A 34 5.69 -15.51 53.70
N PHE A 35 4.81 -15.50 54.71
CA PHE A 35 3.77 -14.49 54.86
C PHE A 35 4.31 -13.12 55.25
N ASP A 36 5.38 -13.05 56.05
CA ASP A 36 6.01 -11.78 56.42
C ASP A 36 6.67 -11.14 55.19
N ARG A 37 7.25 -11.97 54.32
CA ARG A 37 7.79 -11.51 53.03
C ARG A 37 6.70 -11.06 52.07
N LEU A 38 5.56 -11.75 52.05
CA LEU A 38 4.41 -11.37 51.24
C LEU A 38 3.82 -10.04 51.75
N GLY A 39 3.62 -9.92 53.06
CA GLY A 39 3.16 -8.70 53.71
C GLY A 39 4.08 -7.51 53.43
N ALA A 40 5.39 -7.72 53.56
CA ALA A 40 6.39 -6.72 53.20
C ALA A 40 6.25 -6.26 51.73
N GLY A 41 6.10 -7.20 50.80
CA GLY A 41 5.88 -6.91 49.39
C GLY A 41 4.57 -6.16 49.11
N ILE A 42 3.49 -6.48 49.84
CA ILE A 42 2.19 -5.78 49.73
C ILE A 42 2.35 -4.33 50.21
N ILE A 43 3.03 -4.10 51.33
CA ILE A 43 3.29 -2.73 51.83
C ILE A 43 4.12 -1.96 50.81
N ASP A 44 5.23 -2.54 50.33
CA ASP A 44 6.09 -1.90 49.32
C ASP A 44 5.31 -1.57 48.04
N LEU A 45 4.44 -2.47 47.58
CA LEU A 45 3.66 -2.28 46.36
C LEU A 45 2.57 -1.20 46.53
N PHE A 46 1.69 -1.34 47.52
CA PHE A 46 0.49 -0.51 47.62
C PHE A 46 0.72 0.82 48.33
N VAL A 47 1.58 0.84 49.35
CA VAL A 47 1.79 2.04 50.17
C VAL A 47 2.85 2.93 49.54
N VAL A 48 3.91 2.35 48.98
CA VAL A 48 5.07 3.11 48.50
C VAL A 48 5.09 3.22 46.97
N LEU A 49 5.17 2.10 46.25
CA LEU A 49 5.39 2.11 44.81
C LEU A 49 4.18 2.56 44.00
N LEU A 50 2.96 2.14 44.36
CA LEU A 50 1.75 2.44 43.60
C LEU A 50 1.48 3.95 43.50
N PRO A 51 1.48 4.75 44.58
CA PRO A 51 1.30 6.20 44.47
C PRO A 51 2.36 6.87 43.60
N VAL A 52 3.62 6.44 43.72
CA VAL A 52 4.75 6.99 42.97
C VAL A 52 4.64 6.66 41.47
N VAL A 53 4.36 5.40 41.13
CA VAL A 53 4.18 4.97 39.73
C VAL A 53 2.97 5.67 39.10
N LEU A 54 1.84 5.75 39.81
CA LEU A 54 0.65 6.45 39.31
C LEU A 54 0.92 7.93 39.04
N LEU A 55 1.67 8.60 39.92
CA LEU A 55 2.06 9.99 39.75
C LEU A 55 2.96 10.17 38.51
N LEU A 56 3.95 9.29 38.32
CA LEU A 56 4.88 9.37 37.19
C LEU A 56 4.25 9.01 35.84
N VAL A 57 3.29 8.09 35.85
CA VAL A 57 2.60 7.59 34.63
C VAL A 57 1.40 8.47 34.24
N SER A 58 0.92 9.33 35.13
CA SER A 58 -0.20 10.27 34.90
C SER A 58 -0.19 10.97 33.53
N PRO A 59 0.92 11.61 33.06
CA PRO A 59 0.93 12.26 31.75
C PRO A 59 0.75 11.27 30.59
N LEU A 60 1.38 10.09 30.66
CA LEU A 60 1.27 9.07 29.61
C LEU A 60 -0.12 8.45 29.53
N LYS A 61 -0.82 8.31 30.67
CA LYS A 61 -2.21 7.83 30.70
C LYS A 61 -3.14 8.79 29.94
N ARG A 62 -2.92 10.09 30.05
CA ARG A 62 -3.68 11.10 29.30
C ARG A 62 -3.45 10.97 27.80
N GLU A 63 -2.20 10.81 27.37
CA GLU A 63 -1.86 10.60 25.96
C GLU A 63 -2.45 9.31 25.39
N MET A 64 -2.38 8.20 26.13
CA MET A 64 -2.99 6.93 25.71
C MET A 64 -4.50 7.03 25.52
N THR A 65 -5.18 7.78 26.38
CA THR A 65 -6.63 7.97 26.26
C THR A 65 -6.97 8.78 25.01
N LEU A 66 -6.15 9.79 24.69
CA LEU A 66 -6.32 10.59 23.47
C LEU A 66 -6.01 9.78 22.21
N SER A 67 -4.95 8.97 22.20
CA SER A 67 -4.60 8.15 21.04
C SER A 67 -5.62 7.03 20.76
N LEU A 68 -6.25 6.48 21.81
CA LEU A 68 -7.36 5.53 21.64
C LEU A 68 -8.59 6.19 21.00
N ILE A 69 -8.88 7.45 21.32
CA ILE A 69 -10.01 8.20 20.74
C ILE A 69 -9.73 8.60 19.29
N LEU A 70 -8.47 8.87 18.95
CA LEU A 70 -8.04 9.30 17.61
C LEU A 70 -7.64 8.14 16.68
N ASP A 71 -7.75 6.89 17.14
CA ASP A 71 -7.36 5.66 16.43
C ASP A 71 -5.88 5.66 15.93
N GLU A 72 -5.00 6.36 16.64
CA GLU A 72 -3.57 6.46 16.29
C GLU A 72 -2.75 5.31 16.93
N GLN A 73 -2.74 4.14 16.28
CA GLN A 73 -2.14 2.90 16.79
C GLN A 73 -0.64 3.03 17.17
N ILE A 74 0.14 3.79 16.41
CA ILE A 74 1.59 3.97 16.67
C ILE A 74 1.83 4.76 17.97
N ARG A 75 1.05 5.82 18.20
CA ARG A 75 1.20 6.63 19.42
C ARG A 75 0.72 5.85 20.64
N PHE A 76 -0.37 5.10 20.51
CA PHE A 76 -0.83 4.22 21.58
C PHE A 76 0.23 3.20 22.00
N SER A 77 0.83 2.48 21.05
CA SER A 77 1.87 1.49 21.32
C SER A 77 3.14 2.12 21.92
N THR A 78 3.54 3.30 21.43
CA THR A 78 4.70 4.04 21.95
C THR A 78 4.48 4.48 23.41
N SER A 79 3.32 5.07 23.73
CA SER A 79 3.00 5.50 25.10
C SER A 79 2.91 4.32 26.07
N LEU A 80 2.36 3.17 25.63
CA LEU A 80 2.31 1.94 26.43
C LEU A 80 3.73 1.41 26.72
N PHE A 81 4.61 1.38 25.71
CA PHE A 81 5.99 0.95 25.88
C PHE A 81 6.75 1.86 26.85
N LEU A 82 6.63 3.18 26.71
CA LEU A 82 7.24 4.15 27.64
C LEU A 82 6.72 3.99 29.07
N MET A 83 5.42 3.78 29.24
CA MET A 83 4.81 3.53 30.55
C MET A 83 5.41 2.29 31.22
N ALA A 84 5.54 1.18 30.47
CA ALA A 84 6.16 -0.05 30.96
C ALA A 84 7.63 0.17 31.33
N MET A 85 8.40 0.87 30.49
CA MET A 85 9.82 1.16 30.73
C MET A 85 10.05 2.05 31.95
N ILE A 86 9.23 3.10 32.14
CA ILE A 86 9.32 3.98 33.31
C ILE A 86 8.97 3.19 34.57
N THR A 87 7.87 2.43 34.54
CA THR A 87 7.44 1.62 35.69
C THR A 87 8.52 0.61 36.09
N TRP A 88 9.08 -0.11 35.11
CA TRP A 88 10.19 -1.03 35.33
C TRP A 88 11.40 -0.29 35.93
N SER A 89 11.84 0.82 35.33
CA SER A 89 13.00 1.58 35.83
C SER A 89 12.82 2.09 37.26
N VAL A 90 11.63 2.61 37.59
CA VAL A 90 11.32 3.13 38.94
C VAL A 90 11.34 2.02 39.98
N VAL A 91 10.71 0.87 39.69
CA VAL A 91 10.68 -0.28 40.59
C VAL A 91 12.09 -0.84 40.79
N GLY A 92 12.88 -0.94 39.71
CA GLY A 92 14.27 -1.39 39.78
C GLY A 92 15.15 -0.47 40.60
N LEU A 93 15.08 0.83 40.33
CA LEU A 93 15.83 1.84 41.07
C LEU A 93 15.46 1.81 42.56
N TYR A 94 14.16 1.75 42.88
CA TYR A 94 13.67 1.61 44.26
C TYR A 94 14.30 0.40 44.95
N GLN A 95 14.18 -0.80 44.38
CA GLN A 95 14.71 -2.02 44.99
C GLN A 95 16.24 -1.94 45.16
N CYS A 96 16.97 -1.55 44.11
CA CYS A 96 18.43 -1.49 44.15
C CYS A 96 18.94 -0.48 45.19
N VAL A 97 18.37 0.73 45.24
CA VAL A 97 18.78 1.76 46.20
C VAL A 97 18.49 1.30 47.63
N PHE A 98 17.29 0.81 47.91
CA PHE A 98 16.95 0.40 49.27
C PHE A 98 17.77 -0.80 49.76
N TYR A 99 18.03 -1.80 48.91
CA TYR A 99 18.90 -2.91 49.31
C TYR A 99 20.36 -2.52 49.46
N TYR A 100 20.86 -1.61 48.62
CA TYR A 100 22.26 -1.17 48.72
C TYR A 100 22.53 -0.40 50.01
N TRP A 101 21.63 0.52 50.40
CA TRP A 101 21.86 1.41 51.55
C TRP A 101 21.35 0.85 52.87
N PHE A 102 20.22 0.14 52.85
CA PHE A 102 19.54 -0.26 54.08
C PHE A 102 19.42 -1.78 54.24
N HIS A 103 19.89 -2.56 53.27
CA HIS A 103 19.72 -4.01 53.21
C HIS A 103 18.26 -4.47 53.31
N ALA A 104 17.28 -3.57 53.16
CA ALA A 104 15.86 -3.84 53.29
C ALA A 104 15.06 -2.76 52.58
N THR A 105 13.89 -3.12 52.06
CA THR A 105 12.87 -2.16 51.61
C THR A 105 12.01 -1.71 52.79
N PRO A 106 11.35 -0.55 52.74
CA PRO A 106 10.43 -0.06 53.77
C PRO A 106 9.44 -1.12 54.29
N GLY A 107 8.82 -1.89 53.39
CA GLY A 107 7.95 -3.00 53.76
C GLY A 107 8.70 -4.11 54.51
N LYS A 108 9.92 -4.45 54.09
CA LYS A 108 10.76 -5.44 54.80
C LYS A 108 11.23 -4.92 56.15
N MET A 109 11.54 -3.63 56.28
CA MET A 109 11.89 -3.01 57.56
C MET A 109 10.74 -3.10 58.55
N PHE A 110 9.50 -2.90 58.08
CA PHE A 110 8.29 -3.03 58.90
C PHE A 110 8.12 -4.43 59.50
N PHE A 111 8.49 -5.47 58.74
CA PHE A 111 8.48 -6.86 59.20
C PHE A 111 9.81 -7.32 59.82
N HIS A 112 10.72 -6.39 60.13
CA HIS A 112 12.06 -6.70 60.67
C HIS A 112 12.84 -7.73 59.83
N LEU A 113 12.77 -7.61 58.51
CA LEU A 113 13.47 -8.46 57.56
C LEU A 113 14.65 -7.72 56.95
N LYS A 114 15.78 -8.41 56.83
CA LYS A 114 16.98 -7.91 56.14
C LYS A 114 17.43 -8.87 55.05
N LEU A 115 18.08 -8.31 54.04
CA LEU A 115 18.68 -9.04 52.95
C LEU A 115 20.19 -9.17 53.18
N ILE A 116 20.67 -10.40 53.18
CA ILE A 116 22.07 -10.73 53.38
C ILE A 116 22.60 -11.54 52.20
N ASP A 117 23.91 -11.48 51.99
CA ASP A 117 24.61 -12.38 51.10
C ASP A 117 24.69 -13.80 51.72
N VAL A 118 24.66 -14.83 50.87
CA VAL A 118 24.68 -16.24 51.31
C VAL A 118 26.09 -16.70 51.66
N GLU A 119 27.12 -16.11 51.04
CA GLU A 119 28.53 -16.48 51.21
C GLU A 119 29.16 -15.83 52.45
N GLY A 120 28.45 -14.90 53.08
CA GLY A 120 28.80 -14.34 54.39
C GLY A 120 29.48 -12.98 54.32
N GLU A 121 29.49 -12.34 53.14
CA GLU A 121 29.93 -10.95 53.03
C GLU A 121 28.88 -10.02 53.66
N ALA A 122 29.34 -9.02 54.42
CA ALA A 122 28.45 -8.06 55.09
C ALA A 122 27.78 -7.10 54.09
N GLU A 123 28.36 -6.92 52.89
CA GLU A 123 27.93 -5.95 51.89
C GLU A 123 27.39 -6.65 50.64
N LEU A 124 26.26 -6.16 50.11
CA LEU A 124 25.67 -6.68 48.88
C LEU A 124 26.32 -6.00 47.67
N THR A 125 26.85 -6.79 46.74
CA THR A 125 27.45 -6.22 45.54
C THR A 125 26.37 -5.63 44.59
N PRO A 126 26.64 -4.52 43.88
CA PRO A 126 25.69 -3.96 42.92
C PRO A 126 25.26 -4.94 41.82
N ALA A 127 26.15 -5.85 41.42
CA ALA A 127 25.86 -6.91 40.46
C ALA A 127 24.83 -7.91 40.98
N GLN A 128 24.93 -8.32 42.25
CA GLN A 128 23.93 -9.18 42.90
C GLN A 128 22.56 -8.49 42.96
N LEU A 129 22.52 -7.19 43.29
CA LEU A 129 21.27 -6.42 43.36
C LEU A 129 20.60 -6.28 41.98
N LEU A 130 21.38 -5.98 40.94
CA LEU A 130 20.86 -5.87 39.57
C LEU A 130 20.37 -7.22 39.05
N ALA A 131 21.13 -8.29 39.26
CA ALA A 131 20.71 -9.65 38.91
C ALA A 131 19.42 -10.04 39.65
N ARG A 132 19.37 -9.79 40.97
CA ARG A 132 18.19 -10.00 41.80
C ARG A 132 16.98 -9.29 41.22
N TYR A 133 17.10 -8.01 40.86
CA TYR A 133 16.01 -7.22 40.30
C TYR A 133 15.52 -7.78 38.95
N PHE A 134 16.45 -8.11 38.05
CA PHE A 134 16.12 -8.67 36.75
C PHE A 134 15.34 -9.99 36.89
N PHE A 135 15.86 -10.95 37.66
CA PHE A 135 15.19 -12.23 37.88
C PHE A 135 13.91 -12.10 38.71
N TRP A 136 13.82 -11.12 39.60
CA TRP A 136 12.58 -10.81 40.32
C TRP A 136 11.49 -10.36 39.34
N THR A 137 11.82 -9.49 38.38
CA THR A 137 10.88 -9.04 37.33
C THR A 137 10.33 -10.23 36.54
N PHE A 138 11.21 -11.11 36.04
CA PHE A 138 10.78 -12.33 35.33
C PHE A 138 9.92 -13.24 36.21
N SER A 139 10.27 -13.36 37.49
CA SER A 139 9.50 -14.17 38.42
C SER A 139 8.08 -13.61 38.58
N VAL A 140 7.92 -12.29 38.74
CA VAL A 140 6.60 -11.64 38.88
C VAL A 140 5.75 -11.85 37.64
N VAL A 141 6.31 -11.69 36.43
CA VAL A 141 5.59 -11.95 35.16
C VAL A 141 5.07 -13.38 35.10
N LEU A 142 5.89 -14.33 35.57
CA LEU A 142 5.51 -15.74 35.61
C LEU A 142 4.60 -16.13 36.79
N HIS A 143 4.27 -15.21 37.72
CA HIS A 143 3.41 -15.45 38.90
C HIS A 143 3.88 -16.57 39.85
N ILE A 144 5.11 -17.04 39.70
CA ILE A 144 5.68 -18.21 40.37
C ILE A 144 6.52 -17.94 41.67
N PRO A 145 6.98 -16.72 42.03
CA PRO A 145 8.05 -16.56 43.03
C PRO A 145 7.65 -16.90 44.47
N LEU A 146 6.38 -16.71 44.84
CA LEU A 146 5.94 -16.93 46.22
C LEU A 146 5.92 -18.42 46.58
N PHE A 147 5.55 -19.29 45.64
CA PHE A 147 5.51 -20.73 45.87
C PHE A 147 6.91 -21.31 46.10
N PHE A 148 7.93 -20.78 45.42
CA PHE A 148 9.29 -21.28 45.56
C PHE A 148 9.91 -21.02 46.94
N ILE A 149 9.47 -19.96 47.63
CA ILE A 149 9.88 -19.70 49.02
C ILE A 149 9.44 -20.85 49.93
N LEU A 150 8.24 -21.41 49.70
CA LEU A 150 7.72 -22.55 50.45
C LEU A 150 8.41 -23.88 50.05
N ILE A 151 9.03 -23.93 48.88
CA ILE A 151 9.65 -25.13 48.33
C ILE A 151 11.13 -25.24 48.71
N ASP A 152 11.88 -24.16 48.90
CA ASP A 152 13.31 -24.26 49.23
C ASP A 152 13.55 -24.56 50.72
N LYS A 153 14.57 -25.38 51.05
CA LYS A 153 14.93 -25.68 52.46
C LYS A 153 15.35 -24.42 53.20
N LYS A 154 16.01 -23.50 52.49
CA LYS A 154 16.52 -22.23 53.01
C LYS A 154 15.50 -21.09 52.83
N GLY A 155 14.29 -21.42 52.37
CA GLY A 155 13.24 -20.46 52.04
C GLY A 155 13.70 -19.38 51.05
N ARG A 156 14.54 -19.68 50.06
CA ARG A 156 14.99 -18.69 49.08
C ARG A 156 14.08 -18.68 47.85
N ALA A 157 13.70 -17.50 47.39
CA ALA A 157 13.01 -17.36 46.11
C ALA A 157 13.98 -17.63 44.93
N PRO A 158 13.50 -17.85 43.70
CA PRO A 158 14.36 -18.12 42.55
C PRO A 158 15.34 -16.98 42.28
N HIS A 159 14.86 -15.73 42.36
CA HIS A 159 15.68 -14.54 42.21
C HIS A 159 16.71 -14.38 43.34
N ASP A 160 16.37 -14.76 44.58
CA ASP A 160 17.31 -14.79 45.70
C ASP A 160 18.43 -15.81 45.44
N ARG A 161 18.05 -17.01 44.96
CA ARG A 161 18.98 -18.11 44.69
C ARG A 161 19.97 -17.77 43.57
N ILE A 162 19.51 -17.14 42.49
CA ILE A 162 20.37 -16.74 41.38
C ILE A 162 21.29 -15.59 41.79
N ALA A 163 20.78 -14.64 42.57
CA ALA A 163 21.58 -13.53 43.06
C ALA A 163 22.50 -13.87 44.24
N GLY A 164 22.50 -15.12 44.73
CA GLY A 164 23.29 -15.50 45.91
C GLY A 164 22.84 -14.81 47.21
N THR A 165 21.60 -14.36 47.31
CA THR A 165 21.10 -13.60 48.47
C THR A 165 20.07 -14.39 49.28
N GLN A 166 19.84 -13.98 50.53
CA GLN A 166 18.84 -14.59 51.42
C GLN A 166 18.18 -13.54 52.31
N VAL A 167 16.85 -13.63 52.46
CA VAL A 167 16.10 -12.77 53.39
C VAL A 167 15.99 -13.46 54.75
N VAL A 168 16.47 -12.80 55.79
CA VAL A 168 16.50 -13.29 57.17
C VAL A 168 15.80 -12.29 58.10
N PRO A 169 15.17 -12.74 59.20
CA PRO A 169 14.65 -11.84 60.22
C PRO A 169 15.81 -11.22 61.01
N THR A 170 15.62 -10.00 61.48
CA THR A 170 16.59 -9.29 62.34
C THR A 170 16.54 -9.82 63.78
N ASP A 171 15.36 -10.26 64.24
CA ASP A 171 15.18 -10.93 65.53
C ASP A 171 15.14 -12.46 65.35
N PRO A 172 16.04 -13.22 65.98
CA PRO A 172 16.05 -14.68 65.93
C PRO A 172 14.75 -15.34 66.40
N GLN A 173 14.01 -14.72 67.32
CA GLN A 173 12.76 -15.27 67.87
C GLN A 173 11.62 -15.31 66.84
N LEU A 174 11.69 -14.47 65.79
CA LEU A 174 10.74 -14.48 64.68
C LEU A 174 11.01 -15.58 63.65
N SER A 175 12.14 -16.27 63.74
CA SER A 175 12.44 -17.37 62.82
C SER A 175 11.62 -18.61 63.15
N ARG A 176 11.02 -19.23 62.12
CA ARG A 176 10.34 -20.52 62.25
C ARG A 176 10.79 -21.44 61.12
N PRO A 177 11.29 -22.65 61.42
CA PRO A 177 11.58 -23.63 60.38
C PRO A 177 10.27 -24.05 59.71
N LEU A 178 10.24 -24.08 58.38
CA LEU A 178 9.07 -24.59 57.64
C LEU A 178 8.83 -26.06 58.01
N MET A 179 7.56 -26.41 58.22
CA MET A 179 7.20 -27.80 58.49
C MET A 179 7.35 -28.64 57.20
N PRO A 180 7.83 -29.90 57.30
CA PRO A 180 7.99 -30.77 56.12
C PRO A 180 6.71 -30.96 55.31
N LEU A 181 5.54 -30.94 55.99
CA LEU A 181 4.22 -31.06 55.37
C LEU A 181 3.86 -29.87 54.49
N GLU A 182 4.06 -28.64 54.98
CA GLU A 182 3.80 -27.39 54.24
C GLU A 182 4.57 -27.38 52.91
N ARG A 183 5.81 -27.86 52.94
CA ARG A 183 6.67 -27.95 51.77
C ARG A 183 6.16 -28.96 50.73
N GLN A 184 5.64 -30.10 51.18
CA GLN A 184 5.07 -31.10 50.26
C GLN A 184 3.77 -30.58 49.63
N VAL A 185 2.90 -29.95 50.44
CA VAL A 185 1.67 -29.32 49.97
C VAL A 185 1.97 -28.21 48.96
N ALA A 186 2.93 -27.32 49.24
CA ALA A 186 3.33 -26.26 48.33
C ALA A 186 3.90 -26.76 47.01
N LYS A 187 4.69 -27.85 47.03
CA LYS A 187 5.17 -28.51 45.80
C LYS A 187 4.02 -29.07 44.97
N GLY A 188 3.07 -29.78 45.61
CA GLY A 188 1.90 -30.34 44.93
C GLY A 188 1.03 -29.25 44.31
N ALA A 189 0.75 -28.18 45.06
CA ALA A 189 0.00 -27.03 44.57
C ALA A 189 0.69 -26.35 43.38
N LEU A 190 2.01 -26.13 43.45
CA LEU A 190 2.76 -25.53 42.34
C LEU A 190 2.68 -26.41 41.08
N MET A 191 2.88 -27.72 41.20
CA MET A 191 2.81 -28.63 40.05
C MET A 191 1.40 -28.64 39.42
N SER A 192 0.35 -28.60 40.24
CA SER A 192 -1.03 -28.49 39.75
C SER A 192 -1.29 -27.18 39.02
N ILE A 193 -0.80 -26.05 39.55
CA ILE A 193 -0.94 -24.73 38.91
C ILE A 193 -0.18 -24.71 37.58
N LEU A 194 1.06 -25.20 37.54
CA LEU A 194 1.86 -25.27 36.31
C LEU A 194 1.18 -26.13 35.24
N PHE A 195 0.62 -27.27 35.62
CA PHE A 195 -0.14 -28.12 34.70
C PHE A 195 -1.38 -27.41 34.15
N PHE A 196 -2.15 -26.74 35.00
CA PHE A 196 -3.35 -26.01 34.61
C PHE A 196 -3.04 -24.82 33.67
N VAL A 197 -2.01 -24.02 34.00
CA VAL A 197 -1.55 -22.92 33.15
C VAL A 197 -1.04 -23.47 31.82
N GLY A 198 -0.25 -24.55 31.82
CA GLY A 198 0.22 -25.20 30.60
C GLY A 198 -0.91 -25.72 29.71
N PHE A 199 -1.96 -26.28 30.31
CA PHE A 199 -3.14 -26.71 29.56
C PHE A 199 -3.90 -25.53 28.94
N ILE A 200 -4.08 -24.44 29.68
CA ILE A 200 -4.72 -23.22 29.16
C ILE A 200 -3.89 -22.63 28.02
N THR A 201 -2.57 -22.52 28.15
CA THR A 201 -1.73 -21.94 27.10
C THR A 201 -1.73 -22.80 25.84
N ILE A 202 -1.60 -24.12 25.97
CA ILE A 202 -1.70 -25.05 24.82
C ILE A 202 -3.08 -24.95 24.16
N SER A 203 -4.16 -24.92 24.94
CA SER A 203 -5.53 -24.78 24.40
C SER A 203 -5.71 -23.45 23.68
N SER A 204 -5.18 -22.36 24.25
CA SER A 204 -5.30 -21.01 23.70
C SER A 204 -4.50 -20.88 22.40
N VAL A 205 -3.27 -21.39 22.38
CA VAL A 205 -2.42 -21.43 21.17
C VAL A 205 -3.06 -22.31 20.10
N SER A 206 -3.60 -23.47 20.45
CA SER A 206 -4.30 -24.35 19.50
C SER A 206 -5.54 -23.68 18.91
N ARG A 207 -6.34 -22.99 19.73
CA ARG A 207 -7.48 -22.21 19.24
C ARG A 207 -7.03 -21.09 18.32
N MET A 208 -6.02 -20.31 18.72
CA MET A 208 -5.47 -19.23 17.90
C MET A 208 -4.94 -19.74 16.56
N ALA A 209 -4.16 -20.83 16.57
CA ALA A 209 -3.65 -21.45 15.36
C ALA A 209 -4.80 -21.95 14.45
N ASN A 210 -5.84 -22.53 15.03
CA ASN A 210 -7.02 -22.94 14.27
C ASN A 210 -7.77 -21.73 13.70
N TYR A 211 -7.91 -20.63 14.43
CA TYR A 211 -8.53 -19.39 13.92
C TYR A 211 -7.75 -18.84 12.73
N LEU A 212 -6.41 -18.74 12.83
CA LEU A 212 -5.57 -18.21 11.76
C LEU A 212 -5.59 -19.11 10.50
N LEU A 213 -5.57 -20.43 10.68
CA LEU A 213 -5.56 -21.39 9.56
C LEU A 213 -6.94 -21.61 8.94
N GLN A 214 -8.03 -21.28 9.64
CA GLN A 214 -9.39 -21.50 9.15
C GLN A 214 -9.76 -20.54 8.03
N GLU A 215 -9.31 -19.29 8.11
CA GLU A 215 -9.62 -18.26 7.12
C GLU A 215 -9.03 -18.58 5.74
N GLU A 216 -7.73 -18.95 5.66
CA GLU A 216 -7.09 -19.37 4.41
C GLU A 216 -7.75 -20.62 3.80
N ARG A 217 -8.08 -21.63 4.63
CA ARG A 217 -8.71 -22.87 4.16
C ARG A 217 -10.12 -22.63 3.63
N GLN A 218 -10.86 -21.70 4.23
CA GLN A 218 -12.22 -21.38 3.79
C GLN A 218 -12.21 -20.75 2.40
N TYR A 219 -11.29 -19.82 2.12
CA TYR A 219 -11.18 -19.22 0.79
C TYR A 219 -10.69 -20.23 -0.25
N ALA A 220 -9.67 -21.03 0.05
CA ALA A 220 -9.18 -22.06 -0.87
C ALA A 220 -10.29 -23.07 -1.28
N GLY A 221 -11.14 -23.48 -0.32
CA GLY A 221 -12.28 -24.36 -0.61
C GLY A 221 -13.40 -23.70 -1.42
N LEU A 222 -13.55 -22.37 -1.36
CA LEU A 222 -14.50 -21.62 -2.17
C LEU A 222 -13.99 -21.35 -3.58
N GLU A 223 -12.67 -21.16 -3.74
CA GLU A 223 -12.01 -21.07 -5.04
C GLU A 223 -12.09 -22.40 -5.80
N GLU A 224 -11.89 -23.54 -5.14
CA GLU A 224 -12.05 -24.87 -5.75
C GLU A 224 -13.49 -25.12 -6.24
N LYS A 225 -14.48 -24.59 -5.50
CA LYS A 225 -15.90 -24.65 -5.88
C LYS A 225 -16.30 -23.65 -6.96
N GLY A 226 -15.38 -22.79 -7.41
CA GLY A 226 -15.66 -21.74 -8.40
C GLY A 226 -16.57 -20.63 -7.90
N VAL A 227 -16.69 -20.45 -6.58
CA VAL A 227 -17.46 -19.35 -5.97
C VAL A 227 -16.62 -18.07 -5.92
N LEU A 228 -15.33 -18.23 -5.66
CA LEU A 228 -14.35 -17.14 -5.64
C LEU A 228 -13.41 -17.25 -6.84
N CYS A 229 -12.81 -16.12 -7.20
CA CYS A 229 -11.91 -16.05 -8.34
C CYS A 229 -10.51 -16.58 -8.01
N ARG A 230 -10.09 -17.61 -8.76
CA ARG A 230 -8.74 -18.19 -8.66
C ARG A 230 -7.62 -17.23 -9.10
N GLU A 231 -7.84 -16.42 -10.15
CA GLU A 231 -6.84 -15.45 -10.64
C GLU A 231 -6.41 -14.46 -9.54
N LEU A 232 -7.35 -14.11 -8.66
CA LEU A 232 -7.11 -13.23 -7.53
C LEU A 232 -6.34 -13.94 -6.42
N GLY A 233 -6.73 -15.17 -6.05
CA GLY A 233 -6.05 -15.97 -5.04
C GLY A 233 -4.56 -16.19 -5.34
N GLU A 234 -4.23 -16.50 -6.60
CA GLU A 234 -2.84 -16.68 -7.05
C GLU A 234 -1.99 -15.40 -6.89
N LYS A 235 -2.59 -14.22 -7.06
CA LYS A 235 -1.89 -12.92 -6.89
C LYS A 235 -1.76 -12.51 -5.43
N LEU A 236 -2.71 -12.90 -4.58
CA LEU A 236 -2.69 -12.57 -3.15
C LEU A 236 -1.80 -13.51 -2.32
N ALA A 237 -1.51 -14.72 -2.80
CA ALA A 237 -0.67 -15.70 -2.10
C ALA A 237 0.71 -15.17 -1.68
N HIS A 238 1.21 -14.11 -2.33
CA HIS A 238 2.51 -13.50 -2.06
C HIS A 238 2.43 -12.10 -1.44
N SER A 239 1.23 -11.59 -1.13
CA SER A 239 1.05 -10.23 -0.63
C SER A 239 0.36 -10.21 0.74
N SER A 240 1.02 -9.61 1.72
CA SER A 240 0.46 -9.37 3.06
C SER A 240 -0.12 -7.97 3.17
N SER A 241 -0.94 -7.54 2.21
CA SER A 241 -1.61 -6.25 2.32
C SER A 241 -2.74 -6.35 3.35
N GLY A 242 -2.81 -5.43 4.32
CA GLY A 242 -3.96 -5.31 5.24
C GLY A 242 -5.27 -4.86 4.56
N MET A 243 -5.37 -4.99 3.23
CA MET A 243 -6.57 -4.73 2.45
C MET A 243 -7.52 -5.92 2.53
N THR A 244 -8.81 -5.62 2.47
CA THR A 244 -9.82 -6.68 2.30
C THR A 244 -9.72 -7.32 0.92
N ARG A 245 -10.21 -8.56 0.76
CA ARG A 245 -10.13 -9.30 -0.50
C ARG A 245 -10.82 -8.55 -1.66
N LEU A 246 -11.95 -7.90 -1.41
CA LEU A 246 -12.68 -7.14 -2.44
C LEU A 246 -11.95 -5.84 -2.82
N GLU A 247 -11.34 -5.14 -1.86
CA GLU A 247 -10.47 -3.99 -2.16
C GLU A 247 -9.27 -4.39 -3.00
N ALA A 248 -8.65 -5.54 -2.68
CA ALA A 248 -7.55 -6.07 -3.47
C ALA A 248 -8.00 -6.49 -4.87
N ALA A 249 -9.20 -7.09 -5.01
CA ALA A 249 -9.81 -7.38 -6.30
C ALA A 249 -9.99 -6.10 -7.14
N MET A 250 -10.56 -5.05 -6.54
CA MET A 250 -10.74 -3.74 -7.17
C MET A 250 -9.41 -3.11 -7.58
N LEU A 251 -8.40 -3.17 -6.72
CA LEU A 251 -7.05 -2.67 -7.00
C LEU A 251 -6.44 -3.40 -8.20
N ILE A 252 -6.44 -4.73 -8.17
CA ILE A 252 -5.85 -5.55 -9.24
C ILE A 252 -6.65 -5.40 -10.54
N PHE A 253 -7.97 -5.31 -10.48
CA PHE A 253 -8.82 -5.02 -11.64
C PHE A 253 -8.51 -3.66 -12.25
N SER A 254 -8.32 -2.62 -11.43
CA SER A 254 -7.99 -1.28 -11.91
C SER A 254 -6.64 -1.25 -12.66
N MET A 255 -5.74 -2.20 -12.36
CA MET A 255 -4.47 -2.43 -13.06
C MET A 255 -4.58 -3.40 -14.26
N GLU A 256 -5.80 -3.82 -14.64
CA GLU A 256 -6.06 -4.85 -15.66
C GLU A 256 -5.45 -6.23 -15.33
N GLY A 257 -5.23 -6.49 -14.04
CA GLY A 257 -4.59 -7.71 -13.57
C GLY A 257 -5.53 -8.91 -13.48
N ILE A 258 -6.84 -8.71 -13.45
CA ILE A 258 -7.88 -9.76 -13.38
C ILE A 258 -9.03 -9.45 -14.35
N SER A 259 -9.76 -10.49 -14.76
CA SER A 259 -10.89 -10.37 -15.68
C SER A 259 -12.14 -9.69 -15.05
N LYS A 260 -13.03 -9.13 -15.88
CA LYS A 260 -14.33 -8.58 -15.43
C LYS A 260 -15.18 -9.64 -14.71
N ASN A 261 -15.17 -10.87 -15.22
CA ASN A 261 -15.87 -12.01 -14.60
C ASN A 261 -15.31 -12.33 -13.21
N CYS A 262 -13.98 -12.32 -13.07
CA CYS A 262 -13.31 -12.48 -11.78
C CYS A 262 -13.77 -11.44 -10.76
N LEU A 263 -13.76 -10.15 -11.13
CA LEU A 263 -14.26 -9.07 -10.26
C LEU A 263 -15.74 -9.27 -9.92
N GLY A 264 -16.56 -9.65 -10.90
CA GLY A 264 -17.99 -9.87 -10.73
C GLY A 264 -18.33 -11.00 -9.74
N MET A 265 -17.51 -12.06 -9.69
CA MET A 265 -17.65 -13.16 -8.72
C MET A 265 -17.31 -12.70 -7.30
N GLU A 266 -16.21 -11.97 -7.12
CA GLU A 266 -15.81 -11.43 -5.82
C GLU A 266 -16.83 -10.42 -5.29
N ALA A 267 -17.37 -9.56 -6.16
CA ALA A 267 -18.44 -8.62 -5.84
C ALA A 267 -19.74 -9.34 -5.41
N GLU A 268 -20.13 -10.38 -6.15
CA GLU A 268 -21.32 -11.18 -5.83
C GLU A 268 -21.19 -11.87 -4.47
N PHE A 269 -20.01 -12.46 -4.20
CA PHE A 269 -19.72 -13.10 -2.93
C PHE A 269 -19.81 -12.10 -1.76
N ALA A 270 -19.23 -10.90 -1.91
CA ALA A 270 -19.28 -9.86 -0.90
C ALA A 270 -20.72 -9.39 -0.62
N LEU A 271 -21.54 -9.21 -1.66
CA LEU A 271 -22.97 -8.86 -1.52
C LEU A 271 -23.75 -9.95 -0.77
N GLN A 272 -23.52 -11.23 -1.07
CA GLN A 272 -24.22 -12.35 -0.42
C GLN A 272 -23.91 -12.46 1.08
N HIS A 273 -22.72 -12.02 1.51
CA HIS A 273 -22.29 -12.08 2.91
C HIS A 273 -22.41 -10.75 3.65
N GLY A 274 -22.97 -9.71 3.00
CA GLY A 274 -23.15 -8.39 3.59
C GLY A 274 -21.83 -7.69 3.94
N GLN A 275 -20.74 -8.02 3.25
CA GLN A 275 -19.42 -7.42 3.47
C GLN A 275 -19.23 -6.26 2.49
N GLN A 276 -18.90 -5.07 3.01
CA GLN A 276 -18.58 -3.88 2.19
C GLN A 276 -19.58 -3.66 1.05
N THR A 277 -20.88 -3.60 1.37
CA THR A 277 -21.97 -3.63 0.38
C THR A 277 -21.85 -2.53 -0.66
N ASP A 278 -21.42 -1.33 -0.25
CA ASP A 278 -21.12 -0.19 -1.11
C ASP A 278 -19.98 -0.46 -2.11
N LEU A 279 -18.84 -0.99 -1.65
CA LEU A 279 -17.72 -1.37 -2.52
C LEU A 279 -18.10 -2.53 -3.43
N ALA A 280 -18.93 -3.47 -2.96
CA ALA A 280 -19.39 -4.59 -3.75
C ALA A 280 -20.31 -4.15 -4.90
N TYR A 281 -21.21 -3.20 -4.66
CA TYR A 281 -21.99 -2.57 -5.73
C TYR A 281 -21.12 -1.82 -6.73
N LEU A 282 -20.08 -1.11 -6.25
CA LEU A 282 -19.12 -0.44 -7.12
C LEU A 282 -18.32 -1.44 -7.98
N ALA A 283 -17.85 -2.54 -7.38
CA ALA A 283 -17.17 -3.60 -8.12
C ALA A 283 -18.09 -4.24 -9.17
N LYS A 284 -19.38 -4.40 -8.83
CA LYS A 284 -20.38 -4.94 -9.74
C LYS A 284 -20.62 -4.03 -10.94
N SER A 285 -20.69 -2.71 -10.76
CA SER A 285 -20.85 -1.77 -11.88
C SER A 285 -19.69 -1.88 -12.87
N PHE A 286 -18.44 -1.92 -12.39
CA PHE A 286 -17.26 -2.10 -13.25
C PHE A 286 -17.23 -3.45 -13.97
N SER A 287 -17.64 -4.53 -13.29
CA SER A 287 -17.75 -5.85 -13.90
C SER A 287 -18.78 -5.89 -15.03
N LEU A 288 -19.79 -5.02 -14.99
CA LEU A 288 -20.89 -4.89 -15.95
C LEU A 288 -20.76 -3.67 -16.86
N SER A 289 -19.55 -3.13 -17.02
CA SER A 289 -19.26 -1.95 -17.86
C SER A 289 -19.67 -2.09 -19.34
N GLU A 290 -20.02 -3.28 -19.81
CA GLU A 290 -20.54 -3.53 -21.17
C GLU A 290 -22.03 -3.25 -21.30
N PHE A 291 -22.74 -3.18 -20.16
CA PHE A 291 -24.17 -2.93 -20.07
C PHE A 291 -24.40 -1.61 -19.34
N GLU A 292 -24.20 -0.48 -20.03
CA GLU A 292 -24.26 0.89 -19.49
C GLU A 292 -25.45 1.10 -18.53
N GLN A 293 -26.68 0.80 -18.97
CA GLN A 293 -27.89 0.95 -18.15
C GLN A 293 -27.84 0.16 -16.83
N VAL A 294 -27.25 -1.03 -16.84
CA VAL A 294 -27.15 -1.88 -15.65
C VAL A 294 -26.03 -1.38 -14.74
N SER A 295 -24.90 -0.98 -15.31
CA SER A 295 -23.78 -0.36 -14.60
C SER A 295 -24.23 0.89 -13.83
N ASP A 296 -25.00 1.76 -14.48
CA ASP A 296 -25.49 3.00 -13.87
C ASP A 296 -26.42 2.74 -12.69
N LEU A 297 -27.31 1.74 -12.78
CA LEU A 297 -28.16 1.32 -11.66
C LEU A 297 -27.34 0.87 -10.43
N TYR A 298 -26.20 0.20 -10.65
CA TYR A 298 -25.30 -0.19 -9.58
C TYR A 298 -24.56 1.01 -8.99
N LEU A 299 -24.07 1.93 -9.81
CA LEU A 299 -23.44 3.18 -9.35
C LEU A 299 -24.40 4.02 -8.49
N ASP A 300 -25.65 4.15 -8.94
CA ASP A 300 -26.73 4.78 -8.18
C ASP A 300 -26.94 4.10 -6.82
N ARG A 301 -26.83 2.78 -6.77
CA ARG A 301 -27.02 1.99 -5.56
C ARG A 301 -25.89 2.21 -4.55
N VAL A 302 -24.64 2.40 -4.99
CA VAL A 302 -23.48 2.66 -4.12
C VAL A 302 -23.77 3.82 -3.16
N CYS A 303 -24.24 4.95 -3.70
CA CYS A 303 -24.52 6.15 -2.91
C CYS A 303 -25.80 6.07 -2.08
N ARG A 304 -26.79 5.26 -2.49
CA ARG A 304 -28.00 5.02 -1.69
C ARG A 304 -27.71 4.16 -0.46
N GLU A 305 -26.77 3.23 -0.57
CA GLU A 305 -26.39 2.34 0.52
C GLU A 305 -25.59 3.08 1.60
N ASN A 306 -24.58 3.86 1.19
CA ASN A 306 -23.81 4.69 2.11
C ASN A 306 -23.33 5.98 1.43
N PRO A 307 -24.00 7.13 1.66
CA PRO A 307 -23.63 8.41 1.06
C PRO A 307 -22.26 8.93 1.48
N GLN A 308 -21.73 8.48 2.62
CA GLN A 308 -20.45 8.92 3.16
C GLN A 308 -19.29 7.99 2.79
N SER A 309 -19.57 6.89 2.09
CA SER A 309 -18.52 5.94 1.74
C SER A 309 -17.55 6.50 0.70
N GLN A 310 -16.31 6.04 0.75
CA GLN A 310 -15.30 6.34 -0.26
C GLN A 310 -15.72 5.83 -1.65
N ALA A 311 -16.50 4.74 -1.72
CA ALA A 311 -17.07 4.23 -2.96
C ALA A 311 -18.09 5.21 -3.57
N CYS A 312 -18.95 5.82 -2.75
CA CYS A 312 -19.89 6.85 -3.21
C CYS A 312 -19.14 8.13 -3.64
N GLN A 313 -18.18 8.60 -2.85
CA GLN A 313 -17.36 9.75 -3.21
C GLN A 313 -16.61 9.54 -4.53
N PHE A 314 -16.09 8.33 -4.75
CA PHE A 314 -15.46 7.96 -6.00
C PHE A 314 -16.46 7.99 -7.17
N THR A 315 -17.65 7.40 -6.97
CA THR A 315 -18.73 7.40 -7.98
C THR A 315 -19.11 8.82 -8.39
N GLN A 316 -19.32 9.72 -7.43
CA GLN A 316 -19.62 11.14 -7.69
C GLN A 316 -18.49 11.85 -8.45
N SER A 317 -17.24 11.42 -8.27
CA SER A 317 -16.09 11.98 -8.98
C SER A 317 -15.95 11.49 -10.42
N LEU A 318 -16.68 10.44 -10.83
CA LEU A 318 -16.67 9.96 -12.21
C LEU A 318 -17.31 10.98 -13.17
N ASP A 319 -18.33 11.72 -12.71
CA ASP A 319 -19.06 12.71 -13.51
C ASP A 319 -18.31 14.05 -13.64
N HIS A 320 -17.48 14.38 -12.66
CA HIS A 320 -16.79 15.66 -12.55
C HIS A 320 -15.31 15.44 -12.29
N ILE A 321 -14.56 15.24 -13.38
CA ILE A 321 -13.12 15.06 -13.35
C ILE A 321 -12.46 16.44 -13.18
N ASP A 322 -12.38 16.90 -11.94
CA ASP A 322 -11.63 18.10 -11.61
C ASP A 322 -10.23 17.73 -11.08
N PHE A 323 -9.20 18.05 -11.85
CA PHE A 323 -7.81 17.68 -11.55
C PHE A 323 -7.11 18.67 -10.59
N GLU A 324 -7.77 19.77 -10.20
CA GLU A 324 -7.14 20.81 -9.38
C GLU A 324 -6.94 20.41 -7.91
N GLY A 325 -7.68 19.41 -7.41
CA GLY A 325 -7.60 18.91 -6.02
C GLY A 325 -6.54 17.83 -5.75
N SER A 326 -5.25 18.14 -5.91
CA SER A 326 -4.17 17.15 -5.75
C SER A 326 -4.02 16.52 -4.35
N GLN A 327 -4.40 17.22 -3.27
CA GLN A 327 -4.27 16.69 -1.89
C GLN A 327 -5.37 15.70 -1.53
N VAL A 328 -6.61 15.95 -1.96
CA VAL A 328 -7.75 15.05 -1.72
C VAL A 328 -7.50 13.68 -2.35
N ALA A 329 -6.67 13.61 -3.39
CA ALA A 329 -6.38 12.36 -4.07
C ALA A 329 -5.46 11.39 -3.29
N LEU A 330 -4.74 11.85 -2.28
CA LEU A 330 -3.80 11.02 -1.52
C LEU A 330 -4.47 10.22 -0.40
N GLU A 331 -5.61 10.69 0.12
CA GLU A 331 -6.37 10.03 1.19
C GLU A 331 -7.34 8.96 0.66
N MET A 332 -7.40 8.78 -0.65
CA MET A 332 -8.32 7.81 -1.28
C MET A 332 -7.78 6.37 -1.23
N PRO A 333 -8.68 5.37 -1.29
CA PRO A 333 -8.29 3.96 -1.44
C PRO A 333 -7.32 3.72 -2.59
N ALA A 334 -6.50 2.68 -2.44
CA ALA A 334 -5.49 2.32 -3.43
C ALA A 334 -6.07 2.13 -4.85
N TYR A 335 -7.22 1.47 -4.98
CA TYR A 335 -7.87 1.23 -6.27
C TYR A 335 -8.30 2.53 -6.95
N VAL A 336 -8.77 3.52 -6.19
CA VAL A 336 -9.13 4.85 -6.70
C VAL A 336 -7.88 5.59 -7.17
N ARG A 337 -6.78 5.50 -6.41
CA ARG A 337 -5.50 6.12 -6.77
C ARG A 337 -4.92 5.52 -8.05
N VAL A 338 -5.00 4.20 -8.25
CA VAL A 338 -4.62 3.56 -9.51
C VAL A 338 -5.50 4.01 -10.67
N TRP A 339 -6.81 4.08 -10.47
CA TRP A 339 -7.73 4.55 -11.51
C TRP A 339 -7.43 6.00 -11.92
N ARG A 340 -7.24 6.90 -10.95
CA ARG A 340 -6.82 8.28 -11.21
C ARG A 340 -5.44 8.36 -11.86
N LEU A 341 -4.51 7.46 -11.54
CA LEU A 341 -3.21 7.41 -12.18
C LEU A 341 -3.35 7.05 -13.66
N ARG A 342 -4.18 6.06 -14.00
CA ARG A 342 -4.47 5.72 -15.41
C ARG A 342 -5.10 6.88 -16.15
N GLN A 343 -6.07 7.52 -15.51
CA GLN A 343 -6.74 8.68 -16.08
C GLN A 343 -5.77 9.84 -16.30
N ALA A 344 -4.99 10.21 -15.28
CA ALA A 344 -3.96 11.25 -15.37
C ALA A 344 -2.93 10.93 -16.47
N ALA A 345 -2.52 9.66 -16.59
CA ALA A 345 -1.63 9.22 -17.66
C ALA A 345 -2.28 9.30 -19.05
N SER A 346 -3.59 9.04 -19.17
CA SER A 346 -4.33 9.13 -20.44
C SER A 346 -4.53 10.57 -20.92
N VAL A 347 -4.68 11.53 -20.00
CA VAL A 347 -4.75 12.97 -20.31
C VAL A 347 -3.39 13.66 -20.28
N GLU A 348 -2.31 12.88 -20.15
CA GLU A 348 -0.93 13.35 -20.12
C GLU A 348 -0.59 14.34 -19.00
N ASN A 349 -1.33 14.29 -17.89
CA ASN A 349 -1.01 15.03 -16.69
C ASN A 349 0.05 14.26 -15.87
N PHE A 350 1.30 14.25 -16.37
CA PHE A 350 2.38 13.48 -15.75
C PHE A 350 2.76 13.96 -14.36
N ARG A 351 2.53 15.25 -14.05
CA ARG A 351 2.77 15.79 -12.71
C ARG A 351 1.87 15.11 -11.68
N MET A 352 0.58 14.97 -12.00
CA MET A 352 -0.36 14.26 -11.15
C MET A 352 -0.08 12.76 -11.13
N ALA A 353 0.24 12.17 -12.28
CA ALA A 353 0.61 10.77 -12.37
C ALA A 353 1.82 10.46 -11.46
N ALA A 354 2.86 11.28 -11.47
CA ALA A 354 4.03 11.13 -10.62
C ALA A 354 3.70 11.23 -9.12
N ALA A 355 2.82 12.15 -8.73
CA ALA A 355 2.35 12.26 -7.35
C ALA A 355 1.58 11.01 -6.90
N LEU A 356 0.69 10.49 -7.76
CA LEU A 356 -0.07 9.27 -7.49
C LEU A 356 0.83 8.04 -7.43
N MET A 357 1.80 7.91 -8.35
CA MET A 357 2.78 6.81 -8.35
C MET A 357 3.55 6.77 -7.03
N LYS A 358 4.00 7.91 -6.50
CA LYS A 358 4.71 7.97 -5.23
C LYS A 358 3.87 7.43 -4.07
N SER A 359 2.57 7.71 -4.07
CA SER A 359 1.65 7.23 -3.02
C SER A 359 1.38 5.73 -3.11
N LEU A 360 1.55 5.13 -4.29
CA LEU A 360 1.30 3.71 -4.54
C LEU A 360 2.55 2.84 -4.32
N ASP A 361 3.74 3.44 -4.26
CA ASP A 361 5.02 2.73 -4.12
C ASP A 361 5.13 1.90 -2.82
N GLU A 362 4.29 2.20 -1.83
CA GLU A 362 4.20 1.47 -0.56
C GLU A 362 3.43 0.13 -0.68
N LEU A 363 2.77 -0.13 -1.82
CA LEU A 363 1.93 -1.31 -2.04
C LEU A 363 2.61 -2.30 -2.98
N ASP A 364 3.04 -3.44 -2.44
CA ASP A 364 3.71 -4.52 -3.19
C ASP A 364 2.91 -4.98 -4.43
N LEU A 365 1.57 -5.03 -4.32
CA LEU A 365 0.68 -5.43 -5.41
C LEU A 365 0.76 -4.51 -6.65
N THR A 366 1.25 -3.28 -6.50
CA THR A 366 1.26 -2.29 -7.58
C THR A 366 2.61 -2.21 -8.30
N ALA A 367 3.64 -2.89 -7.83
CA ALA A 367 5.00 -2.76 -8.37
C ALA A 367 5.08 -2.98 -9.88
N ASN A 368 4.48 -4.06 -10.38
CA ASN A 368 4.48 -4.39 -11.82
C ASN A 368 3.70 -3.36 -12.66
N PHE A 369 2.68 -2.75 -12.08
CA PHE A 369 1.86 -1.74 -12.74
C PHE A 369 2.56 -0.36 -12.76
N LEU A 370 3.22 0.03 -11.68
CA LEU A 370 3.89 1.34 -11.59
C LEU A 370 5.13 1.44 -12.49
N VAL A 371 5.80 0.32 -12.71
CA VAL A 371 7.05 0.24 -13.47
C VAL A 371 6.94 0.84 -14.89
N PRO A 372 5.99 0.42 -15.75
CA PRO A 372 5.80 1.04 -17.07
C PRO A 372 5.47 2.53 -17.00
N HIS A 373 4.74 2.97 -15.97
CA HIS A 373 4.38 4.38 -15.80
C HIS A 373 5.58 5.23 -15.38
N LYS A 374 6.49 4.70 -14.54
CA LYS A 374 7.76 5.38 -14.19
C LYS A 374 8.64 5.58 -15.43
N VAL A 375 8.74 4.56 -16.30
CA VAL A 375 9.49 4.67 -17.56
C VAL A 375 8.87 5.73 -18.48
N LYS A 376 7.53 5.72 -18.63
CA LYS A 376 6.82 6.74 -19.43
C LYS A 376 7.05 8.14 -18.89
N ASP A 377 6.92 8.35 -17.58
CA ASP A 377 7.17 9.63 -16.93
C ASP A 377 8.59 10.16 -17.19
N GLN A 378 9.62 9.30 -17.15
CA GLN A 378 10.99 9.69 -17.49
C GLN A 378 11.14 10.15 -18.95
N VAL A 379 10.48 9.47 -19.89
CA VAL A 379 10.45 9.88 -21.30
C VAL A 379 9.82 11.27 -21.43
N TYR A 380 8.71 11.52 -20.74
CA TYR A 380 8.03 12.82 -20.77
C TYR A 380 8.82 13.95 -20.12
N GLN A 381 9.65 13.64 -19.12
CA GLN A 381 10.58 14.60 -18.52
C GLN A 381 11.81 14.89 -19.39
N GLY A 382 11.90 14.31 -20.59
CA GLY A 382 13.08 14.43 -21.47
C GLY A 382 14.31 13.66 -20.95
N LYS A 383 14.14 12.78 -19.97
CA LYS A 383 15.23 11.99 -19.35
C LYS A 383 15.42 10.67 -20.09
N MET A 384 15.61 10.73 -21.40
CA MET A 384 15.65 9.54 -22.29
C MET A 384 16.67 8.49 -21.85
N GLY A 385 17.87 8.89 -21.43
CA GLY A 385 18.87 7.95 -20.91
C GLY A 385 18.44 7.19 -19.66
N GLN A 386 17.68 7.83 -18.76
CA GLN A 386 17.15 7.18 -17.56
C GLN A 386 15.97 6.27 -17.90
N ALA A 387 15.12 6.68 -18.84
CA ALA A 387 14.01 5.88 -19.34
C ALA A 387 14.51 4.58 -19.97
N GLU A 388 15.60 4.65 -20.74
CA GLU A 388 16.18 3.49 -21.40
C GLU A 388 16.79 2.49 -20.41
N ILE A 389 17.52 2.99 -19.41
CA ILE A 389 18.05 2.15 -18.31
C ILE A 389 16.90 1.51 -17.53
N SER A 390 15.86 2.29 -17.22
CA SER A 390 14.70 1.80 -16.48
C SER A 390 13.91 0.78 -17.30
N TYR A 391 13.73 0.97 -18.61
CA TYR A 391 13.17 -0.03 -19.51
C TYR A 391 13.98 -1.32 -19.51
N ASP A 392 15.31 -1.23 -19.60
CA ASP A 392 16.18 -2.40 -19.65
C ASP A 392 16.14 -3.24 -18.36
N LEU A 393 16.05 -2.58 -17.21
CA LEU A 393 15.89 -3.24 -15.91
C LEU A 393 14.51 -3.88 -15.75
N THR A 394 13.48 -3.30 -16.36
CA THR A 394 12.08 -3.65 -16.09
C THR A 394 11.54 -4.72 -17.03
N LYS A 395 12.10 -4.83 -18.24
CA LYS A 395 11.69 -5.86 -19.21
C LYS A 395 11.91 -7.31 -18.73
N THR A 396 12.74 -7.53 -17.70
CA THR A 396 12.96 -8.86 -17.10
C THR A 396 11.87 -9.25 -16.11
N VAL A 397 11.14 -8.26 -15.57
CA VAL A 397 10.06 -8.45 -14.59
C VAL A 397 8.69 -8.45 -15.27
N LEU A 398 8.53 -7.66 -16.34
CA LEU A 398 7.29 -7.57 -17.11
C LEU A 398 7.02 -8.84 -17.92
N SER A 399 5.72 -9.08 -18.20
CA SER A 399 5.33 -10.11 -19.17
C SER A 399 5.93 -9.79 -20.55
N ARG A 400 6.15 -10.80 -21.40
CA ARG A 400 6.73 -10.59 -22.73
C ARG A 400 5.93 -9.58 -23.57
N SER A 401 4.59 -9.59 -23.47
CA SER A 401 3.72 -8.64 -24.17
C SER A 401 3.84 -7.23 -23.62
N ASP A 402 3.92 -7.06 -22.29
CA ASP A 402 4.01 -5.74 -21.66
C ASP A 402 5.39 -5.12 -21.88
N ALA A 403 6.45 -5.91 -21.78
CA ALA A 403 7.79 -5.51 -22.16
C ALA A 403 7.85 -5.09 -23.64
N ALA A 404 7.16 -5.83 -24.53
CA ALA A 404 7.10 -5.52 -25.95
C ALA A 404 6.38 -4.20 -26.23
N ASN A 405 5.24 -3.98 -25.59
CA ASN A 405 4.45 -2.76 -25.72
C ASN A 405 5.19 -1.55 -25.12
N LEU A 406 5.82 -1.71 -23.94
CA LEU A 406 6.63 -0.66 -23.32
C LEU A 406 7.85 -0.32 -24.17
N GLY A 407 8.57 -1.32 -24.68
CA GLY A 407 9.73 -1.13 -25.56
C GLY A 407 9.34 -0.46 -26.88
N ALA A 408 8.20 -0.85 -27.47
CA ALA A 408 7.64 -0.18 -28.64
C ALA A 408 7.29 1.29 -28.36
N TRP A 409 6.67 1.56 -27.22
CA TRP A 409 6.32 2.90 -26.80
C TRP A 409 7.57 3.78 -26.58
N VAL A 410 8.58 3.29 -25.85
CA VAL A 410 9.83 4.01 -25.61
C VAL A 410 10.56 4.26 -26.94
N CYS A 411 10.68 3.25 -27.79
CA CYS A 411 11.29 3.39 -29.11
C CYS A 411 10.57 4.43 -29.97
N TRP A 412 9.23 4.44 -29.95
CA TRP A 412 8.41 5.38 -30.70
C TRP A 412 8.73 6.85 -30.36
N HIS A 413 8.88 7.14 -29.06
CA HIS A 413 9.20 8.48 -28.56
C HIS A 413 10.67 8.84 -28.73
N HIS A 414 11.58 7.87 -28.64
CA HIS A 414 13.01 8.11 -28.75
C HIS A 414 13.48 8.28 -30.20
N ALA A 415 12.83 7.59 -31.15
CA ALA A 415 13.22 7.60 -32.56
C ALA A 415 13.45 9.01 -33.14
N PRO A 416 12.52 9.99 -33.07
CA PRO A 416 12.71 11.30 -33.72
C PRO A 416 13.95 12.06 -33.26
N GLU A 417 14.40 11.89 -32.02
CA GLU A 417 15.58 12.58 -31.48
C GLU A 417 16.89 11.87 -31.84
N SER A 418 16.86 10.55 -32.07
CA SER A 418 18.05 9.72 -32.13
C SER A 418 18.36 9.07 -33.48
N CYS A 419 17.61 9.36 -34.55
CA CYS A 419 17.90 8.80 -35.88
C CYS A 419 19.32 9.17 -36.39
N ALA A 420 19.98 10.16 -35.77
CA ALA A 420 21.26 10.67 -36.24
C ALA A 420 22.51 9.89 -35.78
N ASN A 421 22.57 9.19 -34.63
CA ASN A 421 23.86 8.62 -34.19
C ASN A 421 23.87 7.41 -33.22
N THR A 422 22.77 6.99 -32.59
CA THR A 422 22.77 5.77 -31.73
C THR A 422 21.46 5.01 -31.83
N GLN A 423 21.52 3.69 -31.99
CA GLN A 423 20.33 2.81 -31.94
C GLN A 423 19.92 2.62 -30.47
N PRO A 424 18.76 3.13 -30.02
CA PRO A 424 18.26 2.86 -28.69
C PRO A 424 18.04 1.35 -28.51
N LYS A 425 18.36 0.82 -27.34
CA LYS A 425 18.18 -0.59 -26.98
C LYS A 425 16.71 -1.02 -27.07
N SER A 426 15.77 -0.16 -26.68
CA SER A 426 14.33 -0.35 -26.85
C SER A 426 13.95 -0.53 -28.32
N CYS A 427 14.52 0.25 -29.25
CA CYS A 427 14.31 0.06 -30.68
C CYS A 427 14.97 -1.21 -31.24
N MET A 428 16.16 -1.58 -30.73
CA MET A 428 16.81 -2.84 -31.09
C MET A 428 16.00 -4.04 -30.60
N ASP A 429 15.45 -3.97 -29.39
CA ASP A 429 14.58 -5.00 -28.82
C ASP A 429 13.31 -5.16 -29.65
N VAL A 430 12.68 -4.05 -30.07
CA VAL A 430 11.51 -4.06 -30.98
C VAL A 430 11.82 -4.73 -32.30
N SER A 431 12.94 -4.35 -32.94
CA SER A 431 13.41 -5.01 -34.17
C SER A 431 13.67 -6.51 -33.95
N GLY A 432 14.33 -6.87 -32.84
CA GLY A 432 14.60 -8.26 -32.47
C GLY A 432 13.33 -9.07 -32.16
N MET A 433 12.28 -8.44 -31.64
CA MET A 433 10.97 -9.07 -31.44
C MET A 433 10.29 -9.39 -32.77
N VAL A 434 10.39 -8.51 -33.76
CA VAL A 434 9.85 -8.77 -35.11
C VAL A 434 10.48 -10.03 -35.73
N HIS A 435 11.79 -10.23 -35.53
CA HIS A 435 12.49 -11.41 -36.05
C HIS A 435 12.18 -12.71 -35.29
N ARG A 436 11.97 -12.62 -33.96
CA ARG A 436 11.79 -13.80 -33.10
C ARG A 436 10.34 -14.22 -32.92
N SER A 437 9.38 -13.29 -33.05
CA SER A 437 7.97 -13.56 -32.81
C SER A 437 7.37 -14.43 -33.93
N THR A 438 6.66 -15.49 -33.54
CA THR A 438 5.76 -16.23 -34.43
C THR A 438 4.42 -15.53 -34.59
N ASP A 439 4.05 -14.66 -33.64
CA ASP A 439 2.76 -14.00 -33.60
C ASP A 439 2.82 -12.62 -34.26
N ARG A 440 1.67 -12.14 -34.72
CA ARG A 440 1.53 -10.79 -35.27
C ARG A 440 1.80 -9.76 -34.18
N LEU A 441 2.56 -8.73 -34.52
CA LEU A 441 2.84 -7.63 -33.61
C LEU A 441 1.57 -6.81 -33.34
N SER A 442 1.49 -6.22 -32.15
CA SER A 442 0.48 -5.22 -31.85
C SER A 442 0.64 -4.02 -32.81
N LEU A 443 -0.42 -3.22 -32.92
CA LEU A 443 -0.41 -2.01 -33.76
C LEU A 443 0.74 -1.07 -33.37
N LEU A 444 0.91 -0.82 -32.07
CA LEU A 444 1.97 0.04 -31.54
C LEU A 444 3.36 -0.53 -31.80
N SER A 445 3.56 -1.84 -31.59
CA SER A 445 4.84 -2.50 -31.89
C SER A 445 5.16 -2.47 -33.39
N SER A 446 4.16 -2.62 -34.25
CA SER A 446 4.32 -2.52 -35.71
C SER A 446 4.70 -1.10 -36.15
N LEU A 447 4.08 -0.08 -35.55
CA LEU A 447 4.40 1.33 -35.80
C LEU A 447 5.82 1.69 -35.33
N ALA A 448 6.19 1.25 -34.12
CA ALA A 448 7.53 1.46 -33.58
C ALA A 448 8.59 0.75 -34.43
N ALA A 449 8.33 -0.49 -34.85
CA ALA A 449 9.19 -1.27 -35.75
C ALA A 449 9.38 -0.57 -37.11
N LEU A 450 8.29 -0.12 -37.74
CA LEU A 450 8.34 0.61 -39.01
C LEU A 450 9.13 1.92 -38.88
N ARG A 451 9.01 2.61 -37.74
CA ARG A 451 9.77 3.84 -37.48
C ARG A 451 11.25 3.55 -37.23
N ALA A 452 11.57 2.49 -36.50
CA ALA A 452 12.94 2.02 -36.31
C ALA A 452 13.59 1.62 -37.65
N GLU A 453 12.88 0.91 -38.53
CA GLU A 453 13.34 0.59 -39.89
C GLU A 453 13.68 1.86 -40.68
N GLN A 454 12.85 2.91 -40.60
CA GLN A 454 13.10 4.18 -41.30
C GLN A 454 14.35 4.90 -40.79
N CYS A 455 14.57 4.90 -39.48
CA CYS A 455 15.71 5.61 -38.91
C CYS A 455 17.02 4.84 -39.05
N PHE A 456 16.97 3.51 -39.09
CA PHE A 456 18.18 2.68 -39.05
C PHE A 456 18.45 1.91 -40.35
N GLY A 457 17.57 1.99 -41.34
CA GLY A 457 17.74 1.40 -42.67
C GLY A 457 17.73 -0.13 -42.72
N LYS A 458 17.38 -0.81 -41.62
CA LYS A 458 17.31 -2.27 -41.56
C LYS A 458 15.91 -2.75 -41.94
N ALA A 459 15.79 -3.37 -43.10
CA ALA A 459 14.52 -3.94 -43.57
C ALA A 459 14.00 -5.01 -42.60
N LEU A 460 12.74 -4.90 -42.21
CA LEU A 460 12.07 -5.84 -41.31
C LEU A 460 11.12 -6.77 -42.08
N PRO A 461 10.90 -8.02 -41.60
CA PRO A 461 9.98 -8.93 -42.26
C PRO A 461 8.53 -8.45 -42.08
N LYS A 462 8.00 -7.84 -43.14
CA LYS A 462 6.66 -7.22 -43.18
C LYS A 462 5.51 -8.19 -42.87
N SER A 463 5.70 -9.50 -43.08
CA SER A 463 4.69 -10.53 -42.78
C SER A 463 4.28 -10.61 -41.30
N ARG A 464 5.07 -10.01 -40.40
CA ARG A 464 4.81 -9.98 -38.95
C ARG A 464 4.05 -8.73 -38.50
N PHE A 465 3.90 -7.73 -39.37
CA PHE A 465 3.28 -6.47 -39.01
C PHE A 465 1.77 -6.62 -38.90
N HIS A 466 1.16 -5.76 -38.10
CA HIS A 466 -0.29 -5.63 -38.08
C HIS A 466 -0.81 -5.36 -39.52
N PRO A 467 -1.91 -6.00 -39.97
CA PRO A 467 -2.40 -5.87 -41.34
C PRO A 467 -2.62 -4.43 -41.80
N ASP A 468 -3.06 -3.56 -40.87
CA ASP A 468 -3.27 -2.14 -41.18
C ASP A 468 -1.96 -1.41 -41.43
N ILE A 469 -0.90 -1.70 -40.65
CA ILE A 469 0.43 -1.14 -40.88
C ILE A 469 1.05 -1.70 -42.16
N LEU A 470 0.80 -2.96 -42.48
CA LEU A 470 1.22 -3.55 -43.74
C LEU A 470 0.60 -2.80 -44.93
N ARG A 471 -0.73 -2.60 -44.90
CA ARG A 471 -1.47 -1.81 -45.90
C ARG A 471 -0.93 -0.39 -46.00
N LEU A 472 -0.67 0.28 -44.86
CA LEU A 472 -0.06 1.61 -44.86
C LEU A 472 1.34 1.62 -45.50
N SER A 473 2.16 0.60 -45.20
CA SER A 473 3.50 0.48 -45.77
C SER A 473 3.48 0.26 -47.30
N GLU A 474 2.47 -0.45 -47.81
CA GLU A 474 2.24 -0.69 -49.24
C GLU A 474 1.69 0.57 -49.93
N LEU A 475 0.72 1.24 -49.31
CA LEU A 475 0.16 2.51 -49.79
C LEU A 475 1.22 3.60 -49.88
N ARG A 476 2.20 3.62 -48.97
CA ARG A 476 3.33 4.58 -49.03
C ARG A 476 4.21 4.38 -50.25
N GLN A 477 4.38 3.14 -50.72
CA GLN A 477 5.17 2.84 -51.91
C GLN A 477 4.43 3.26 -53.20
N ASN A 478 3.12 3.53 -53.13
CA ASN A 478 2.29 3.92 -54.26
C ASN A 478 1.54 5.24 -53.99
N LYS A 479 2.17 6.38 -54.35
CA LYS A 479 1.63 7.74 -54.11
C LYS A 479 0.19 7.94 -54.63
N GLU A 480 -0.22 7.25 -55.71
CA GLU A 480 -1.58 7.33 -56.26
C GLU A 480 -2.61 6.51 -55.47
N GLY A 481 -2.19 5.43 -54.80
CA GLY A 481 -3.07 4.60 -53.97
C GLY A 481 -3.54 5.31 -52.70
N LEU A 482 -2.71 6.19 -52.14
CA LEU A 482 -2.99 6.94 -50.92
C LEU A 482 -4.15 7.94 -51.11
N VAL A 483 -4.24 8.55 -52.29
CA VAL A 483 -5.32 9.46 -52.68
C VAL A 483 -6.64 8.70 -52.93
N LYS A 484 -6.59 7.49 -53.53
CA LYS A 484 -7.79 6.65 -53.74
C LYS A 484 -8.39 6.12 -52.45
N VAL A 485 -7.56 5.68 -51.49
CA VAL A 485 -8.02 5.19 -50.17
C VAL A 485 -8.57 6.33 -49.31
N ALA A 486 -8.04 7.55 -49.44
CA ALA A 486 -8.62 8.74 -48.82
C ALA A 486 -10.06 9.03 -49.31
N LEU A 487 -10.47 8.51 -50.48
CA LEU A 487 -11.72 8.86 -51.15
C LEU A 487 -12.79 7.73 -51.22
N ASP A 488 -12.46 6.47 -50.92
CA ASP A 488 -13.43 5.34 -50.85
C ASP A 488 -14.27 5.21 -49.54
N PRO A 489 -15.60 5.45 -49.53
CA PRO A 489 -16.41 5.60 -48.31
C PRO A 489 -16.69 4.34 -47.47
N LEU A 490 -16.45 3.12 -47.95
CA LEU A 490 -16.96 1.89 -47.30
C LEU A 490 -15.91 0.97 -46.68
N GLN A 491 -14.62 1.16 -46.96
CA GLN A 491 -13.53 0.33 -46.40
C GLN A 491 -12.55 1.10 -45.50
N ALA A 492 -12.83 2.37 -45.28
CA ALA A 492 -11.75 3.33 -45.13
C ALA A 492 -11.72 4.03 -43.78
N VAL A 493 -12.64 3.76 -42.85
CA VAL A 493 -12.69 4.47 -41.56
C VAL A 493 -11.42 4.28 -40.73
N ASN A 494 -10.98 3.04 -40.51
CA ASN A 494 -9.79 2.77 -39.67
C ASN A 494 -8.48 2.97 -40.44
N THR A 495 -8.43 2.60 -41.72
CA THR A 495 -7.24 2.77 -42.56
C THR A 495 -7.01 4.25 -42.97
N ARG A 496 -8.05 5.09 -43.06
CA ARG A 496 -7.91 6.55 -43.30
C ARG A 496 -7.42 7.31 -42.09
N LEU A 497 -7.82 6.93 -40.88
CA LEU A 497 -7.38 7.60 -39.64
C LEU A 497 -5.87 7.45 -39.45
N GLU A 498 -5.31 6.28 -39.75
CA GLU A 498 -3.86 6.05 -39.66
C GLU A 498 -3.07 6.59 -40.86
N ALA A 499 -3.62 6.54 -42.07
CA ALA A 499 -3.01 7.15 -43.25
C ALA A 499 -2.99 8.69 -43.15
N MET A 500 -4.05 9.32 -42.66
CA MET A 500 -4.11 10.77 -42.43
C MET A 500 -3.19 11.22 -41.31
N ALA A 501 -3.07 10.44 -40.22
CA ALA A 501 -2.10 10.72 -39.16
C ALA A 501 -0.64 10.62 -39.65
N GLN A 502 -0.32 9.73 -40.60
CA GLN A 502 1.01 9.66 -41.22
C GLN A 502 1.28 10.79 -42.22
N VAL A 503 0.29 11.20 -43.02
CA VAL A 503 0.43 12.33 -43.96
C VAL A 503 0.61 13.65 -43.23
N LEU A 504 -0.12 13.88 -42.13
CA LEU A 504 -0.02 15.10 -41.35
C LEU A 504 1.31 15.20 -40.57
N ARG A 505 1.88 14.08 -40.10
CA ARG A 505 3.21 14.02 -39.46
C ARG A 505 4.38 14.35 -40.39
N MET A 506 4.18 14.38 -41.70
CA MET A 506 5.22 14.74 -42.68
C MET A 506 5.11 16.21 -43.15
N SER A 507 4.18 16.98 -42.60
CA SER A 507 3.97 18.41 -42.88
C SER A 507 4.14 19.22 -41.59
N ASP A 508 4.83 20.36 -41.65
CA ASP A 508 5.39 21.13 -40.50
C ASP A 508 4.36 21.77 -39.53
N VAL A 509 3.47 20.98 -38.91
CA VAL A 509 2.47 21.46 -37.94
C VAL A 509 2.85 21.05 -36.50
N PRO A 510 2.82 21.96 -35.50
CA PRO A 510 3.39 21.71 -34.17
C PRO A 510 2.57 20.76 -33.26
N PRO A 511 3.20 20.15 -32.22
CA PRO A 511 2.76 18.88 -31.64
C PRO A 511 1.67 18.97 -30.55
N ALA A 512 1.36 20.16 -30.02
CA ALA A 512 0.66 20.29 -28.74
C ALA A 512 -0.85 19.93 -28.76
N GLY A 513 -1.48 19.79 -29.93
CA GLY A 513 -2.90 19.40 -30.04
C GLY A 513 -3.14 17.90 -30.29
N PHE A 514 -2.10 17.14 -30.65
CA PHE A 514 -2.27 15.79 -31.22
C PHE A 514 -2.28 14.67 -30.16
N GLN A 515 -1.62 14.91 -29.04
CA GLN A 515 -1.55 13.95 -27.94
C GLN A 515 -2.91 13.69 -27.26
N GLN A 516 -3.80 14.68 -27.27
CA GLN A 516 -5.16 14.58 -26.74
C GLN A 516 -6.05 13.64 -27.57
N VAL A 517 -5.68 13.33 -28.82
CA VAL A 517 -6.48 12.51 -29.76
C VAL A 517 -6.15 11.02 -29.65
N TRP A 518 -4.96 10.69 -29.13
CA TRP A 518 -4.46 9.30 -29.11
C TRP A 518 -5.02 8.47 -27.93
N GLY A 519 -5.45 9.11 -26.84
CA GLY A 519 -6.02 8.44 -25.66
C GLY A 519 -7.52 8.07 -25.76
N MET A 520 -8.16 8.28 -26.92
CA MET A 520 -9.62 8.46 -27.01
C MET A 520 -10.36 7.45 -27.91
N LEU A 521 -9.74 6.35 -28.37
CA LEU A 521 -10.34 5.54 -29.44
C LEU A 521 -11.17 4.35 -28.94
N THR A 522 -12.43 4.62 -28.56
CA THR A 522 -13.60 3.73 -28.80
C THR A 522 -14.91 4.55 -28.79
N GLU A 523 -15.75 4.35 -29.82
CA GLU A 523 -17.14 4.86 -30.02
C GLU A 523 -17.42 6.22 -30.71
N SER A 524 -18.66 6.35 -31.21
CA SER A 524 -19.13 7.28 -32.27
C SER A 524 -18.96 8.79 -32.03
N VAL A 525 -18.71 9.21 -30.78
CA VAL A 525 -18.52 10.62 -30.37
C VAL A 525 -17.21 11.21 -30.92
N TYR A 526 -16.22 10.38 -31.27
CA TYR A 526 -14.87 10.84 -31.62
C TYR A 526 -14.70 11.28 -33.07
N TRP A 527 -15.56 10.84 -33.99
CA TRP A 527 -15.60 11.38 -35.36
C TRP A 527 -15.82 12.88 -35.38
N ALA A 528 -16.61 13.38 -34.42
CA ALA A 528 -16.83 14.79 -34.26
C ALA A 528 -15.53 15.54 -33.92
N LYS A 529 -14.69 14.98 -33.04
CA LYS A 529 -13.44 15.64 -32.62
C LYS A 529 -12.37 15.63 -33.71
N VAL A 530 -12.20 14.50 -34.40
CA VAL A 530 -11.25 14.41 -35.53
C VAL A 530 -11.69 15.31 -36.68
N GLY A 531 -12.99 15.29 -37.02
CA GLY A 531 -13.50 16.19 -38.04
C GLY A 531 -13.38 17.65 -37.62
N GLU A 532 -13.60 18.01 -36.34
CA GLU A 532 -13.34 19.36 -35.82
C GLU A 532 -11.88 19.79 -36.06
N THR A 533 -10.91 18.93 -35.75
CA THR A 533 -9.47 19.25 -35.98
C THR A 533 -9.14 19.37 -37.46
N LEU A 534 -9.70 18.52 -38.31
CA LEU A 534 -9.50 18.61 -39.77
C LEU A 534 -10.15 19.86 -40.36
N LEU A 535 -11.33 20.22 -39.87
CA LEU A 535 -12.01 21.45 -40.22
C LEU A 535 -11.14 22.66 -39.86
N ASP A 536 -10.58 22.70 -38.64
CA ASP A 536 -9.69 23.77 -38.19
C ASP A 536 -8.41 23.84 -39.08
N ALA A 537 -7.82 22.69 -39.44
CA ALA A 537 -6.61 22.63 -40.26
C ALA A 537 -6.82 23.08 -41.70
N HIS A 538 -7.87 22.59 -42.38
CA HIS A 538 -8.19 22.98 -43.75
C HIS A 538 -8.64 24.45 -43.83
N PHE A 539 -9.31 24.95 -42.79
CA PHE A 539 -9.63 26.36 -42.67
C PHE A 539 -8.36 27.23 -42.62
N GLN A 540 -7.36 26.83 -41.81
CA GLN A 540 -6.08 27.53 -41.72
C GLN A 540 -5.29 27.48 -43.03
N SER A 541 -5.35 26.36 -43.77
CA SER A 541 -4.69 26.22 -45.07
C SER A 541 -5.43 26.90 -46.22
N GLN A 542 -6.55 27.59 -45.95
CA GLN A 542 -7.42 28.21 -46.95
C GLN A 542 -8.05 27.24 -47.97
N ASP A 543 -8.15 25.95 -47.60
CA ASP A 543 -8.83 24.94 -48.40
C ASP A 543 -10.32 24.91 -48.03
N TRP A 544 -11.04 25.90 -48.57
CA TRP A 544 -12.43 26.12 -48.24
C TRP A 544 -13.30 24.92 -48.62
N GLU A 545 -13.05 24.30 -49.78
CA GLU A 545 -13.85 23.20 -50.31
C GLU A 545 -13.82 21.99 -49.37
N SER A 546 -12.63 21.60 -48.93
CA SER A 546 -12.47 20.54 -47.93
C SER A 546 -13.12 20.92 -46.60
N THR A 547 -12.97 22.17 -46.14
CA THR A 547 -13.58 22.66 -44.89
C THR A 547 -15.12 22.48 -44.92
N VAL A 548 -15.76 22.84 -46.03
CA VAL A 548 -17.22 22.70 -46.21
C VAL A 548 -17.65 21.23 -46.32
N ARG A 549 -16.92 20.40 -47.08
CA ARG A 549 -17.22 18.95 -47.17
C ARG A 549 -17.10 18.26 -45.82
N ILE A 550 -16.08 18.60 -45.03
CA ILE A 550 -15.88 18.07 -43.67
C ILE A 550 -17.04 18.49 -42.78
N TYR A 551 -17.46 19.77 -42.83
CA TYR A 551 -18.63 20.25 -42.08
C TYR A 551 -19.91 19.46 -42.41
N GLN A 552 -20.20 19.27 -43.70
CA GLN A 552 -21.41 18.59 -44.14
C GLN A 552 -21.49 17.14 -43.64
N ARG A 553 -20.34 16.49 -43.44
CA ARG A 553 -20.23 15.18 -42.82
C ARG A 553 -20.37 15.28 -41.30
N LEU A 554 -19.74 16.26 -40.67
CA LEU A 554 -19.73 16.45 -39.21
C LEU A 554 -21.09 16.76 -38.62
N GLN A 555 -21.90 17.57 -39.31
CA GLN A 555 -23.21 18.02 -38.82
C GLN A 555 -24.17 16.84 -38.56
N ASP A 556 -23.96 15.70 -39.23
CA ASP A 556 -24.79 14.50 -39.06
C ASP A 556 -24.49 13.77 -37.74
N TYR A 557 -23.35 14.06 -37.12
CA TYR A 557 -22.88 13.38 -35.91
C TYR A 557 -22.87 14.29 -34.67
N ARG A 558 -22.62 15.59 -34.81
CA ARG A 558 -22.53 16.52 -33.67
C ARG A 558 -22.79 17.96 -34.07
N GLU A 559 -23.42 18.72 -33.17
CA GLU A 559 -23.54 20.16 -33.31
C GLU A 559 -22.19 20.86 -33.02
N LEU A 560 -21.69 21.64 -33.98
CA LEU A 560 -20.43 22.39 -33.83
C LEU A 560 -20.57 23.61 -32.91
N SER A 561 -19.46 23.97 -32.27
CA SER A 561 -19.33 25.24 -31.53
C SER A 561 -19.60 26.44 -32.46
N SER A 562 -20.06 27.55 -31.88
CA SER A 562 -20.37 28.78 -32.63
C SER A 562 -19.17 29.29 -33.44
N GLU A 563 -17.96 29.20 -32.90
CA GLU A 563 -16.73 29.62 -33.57
C GLU A 563 -16.47 28.82 -34.85
N ARG A 564 -16.66 27.50 -34.81
CA ARG A 564 -16.47 26.64 -35.99
C ARG A 564 -17.61 26.80 -36.99
N LYS A 565 -18.83 27.07 -36.54
CA LYS A 565 -19.93 27.47 -37.44
C LYS A 565 -19.58 28.74 -38.21
N ASP A 566 -18.90 29.70 -37.56
CA ASP A 566 -18.43 30.93 -38.21
C ASP A 566 -17.29 30.66 -39.23
N GLN A 567 -16.36 29.75 -38.91
CA GLN A 567 -15.31 29.31 -39.84
C GLN A 567 -15.91 28.65 -41.09
N VAL A 568 -16.87 27.74 -40.91
CA VAL A 568 -17.55 27.07 -42.02
C VAL A 568 -18.36 28.05 -42.85
N LEU A 569 -19.10 28.97 -42.20
CA LEU A 569 -19.85 30.02 -42.89
C LEU A 569 -18.91 30.86 -43.76
N TRP A 570 -17.72 31.20 -43.26
CA TRP A 570 -16.71 31.91 -44.04
C TRP A 570 -16.24 31.10 -45.25
N SER A 571 -15.89 29.82 -45.05
CA SER A 571 -15.50 28.92 -46.15
C SER A 571 -16.60 28.76 -47.20
N ALA A 572 -17.87 28.77 -46.80
CA ALA A 572 -19.03 28.73 -47.70
C ALA A 572 -19.17 30.01 -48.52
N ILE A 573 -18.94 31.19 -47.90
CA ILE A 573 -18.91 32.49 -48.59
C ILE A 573 -17.81 32.51 -49.65
N GLN A 574 -16.60 32.03 -49.32
CA GLN A 574 -15.48 32.00 -50.27
C GLN A 574 -15.74 31.08 -51.47
N GLN A 575 -16.54 30.01 -51.30
CA GLN A 575 -16.95 29.11 -52.38
C GLN A 575 -18.18 29.56 -53.17
N GLY A 576 -18.95 30.51 -52.65
CA GLY A 576 -20.25 30.87 -53.21
C GLY A 576 -21.34 29.80 -53.01
N ASP A 577 -21.23 28.93 -52.00
CA ASP A 577 -22.26 27.92 -51.69
C ASP A 577 -23.48 28.58 -50.99
N GLN A 578 -24.38 29.15 -51.80
CA GLN A 578 -25.54 29.90 -51.31
C GLN A 578 -26.46 29.08 -50.40
N ARG A 579 -26.59 27.76 -50.64
CA ARG A 579 -27.45 26.90 -49.81
C ARG A 579 -26.92 26.80 -48.40
N LEU A 580 -25.62 26.62 -48.25
CA LEU A 580 -24.97 26.51 -46.96
C LEU A 580 -24.91 27.86 -46.24
N ILE A 581 -24.70 28.95 -46.99
CA ILE A 581 -24.76 30.32 -46.47
C ILE A 581 -26.14 30.60 -45.89
N ASP A 582 -27.23 30.35 -46.62
CA ASP A 582 -28.59 30.60 -46.13
C ASP A 582 -28.95 29.70 -44.93
N LYS A 583 -28.36 28.50 -44.83
CA LYS A 583 -28.54 27.56 -43.69
C LYS A 583 -27.79 28.01 -42.44
N LEU A 584 -26.55 28.48 -42.58
CA LEU A 584 -25.66 28.84 -41.46
C LEU A 584 -25.76 30.30 -41.05
N ALA A 585 -26.16 31.18 -41.96
CA ALA A 585 -26.31 32.59 -41.68
C ALA A 585 -27.32 32.77 -40.54
N PRO A 586 -26.98 33.54 -39.49
CA PRO A 586 -27.93 33.80 -38.43
C PRO A 586 -29.17 34.47 -39.05
N LYS A 587 -30.34 33.84 -38.88
CA LYS A 587 -31.62 34.50 -39.18
C LYS A 587 -31.60 35.86 -38.44
N PRO A 588 -32.08 36.96 -39.04
CA PRO A 588 -32.08 38.27 -38.40
C PRO A 588 -32.97 38.23 -37.16
N ALA A 589 -32.40 37.81 -36.04
CA ALA A 589 -32.97 37.89 -34.72
C ALA A 589 -32.59 39.26 -34.18
N ALA A 590 -33.60 40.08 -33.91
CA ALA A 590 -33.44 41.35 -33.24
C ALA A 590 -32.66 41.15 -31.93
N SER A 591 -31.63 41.98 -31.75
CA SER A 591 -30.87 42.21 -30.51
C SER A 591 -30.20 41.00 -29.84
N ILE A 592 -28.98 40.64 -30.25
CA ILE A 592 -28.00 39.98 -29.36
C ILE A 592 -26.62 40.63 -29.58
N ARG A 593 -26.03 41.18 -28.52
CA ARG A 593 -24.66 41.72 -28.50
C ARG A 593 -23.66 40.56 -28.64
N ARG A 594 -22.75 40.64 -29.62
CA ARG A 594 -21.70 39.63 -29.90
C ARG A 594 -20.28 40.25 -29.82
N PRO A 595 -19.23 39.43 -29.57
CA PRO A 595 -17.90 39.88 -29.12
C PRO A 595 -17.08 40.59 -30.21
N ALA A 596 -16.16 41.45 -29.78
CA ALA A 596 -15.51 42.49 -30.60
C ALA A 596 -14.23 42.07 -31.34
N SER A 597 -13.76 40.83 -31.27
CA SER A 597 -12.40 40.46 -31.73
C SER A 597 -12.28 39.95 -33.16
N VAL A 598 -13.35 40.00 -33.96
CA VAL A 598 -13.23 39.85 -35.40
C VAL A 598 -14.02 40.99 -36.06
N THR A 599 -13.47 41.55 -37.14
CA THR A 599 -14.20 42.22 -38.24
C THR A 599 -14.25 43.76 -38.29
N ARG A 600 -13.37 44.34 -39.13
CA ARG A 600 -13.70 45.51 -39.97
C ARG A 600 -13.82 45.10 -41.44
N GLU A 601 -12.93 44.23 -41.91
CA GLU A 601 -12.95 43.68 -43.27
C GLU A 601 -14.13 42.73 -43.53
N TRP A 602 -14.41 41.83 -42.60
CA TRP A 602 -15.54 40.88 -42.70
C TRP A 602 -16.90 41.61 -42.75
N ARG A 603 -17.06 42.69 -41.97
CA ARG A 603 -18.29 43.49 -41.94
C ARG A 603 -18.49 44.22 -43.27
N SER A 604 -17.41 44.76 -43.84
CA SER A 604 -17.40 45.36 -45.18
C SER A 604 -17.82 44.35 -46.27
N ARG A 605 -17.25 43.14 -46.25
CA ARG A 605 -17.53 42.08 -47.24
C ARG A 605 -18.94 41.48 -47.12
N LEU A 606 -19.44 41.31 -45.90
CA LEU A 606 -20.81 40.83 -45.67
C LEU A 606 -21.85 41.88 -46.11
N GLU A 607 -21.60 43.17 -45.84
CA GLU A 607 -22.48 44.27 -46.27
C GLU A 607 -22.42 44.48 -47.79
N THR A 608 -21.24 44.36 -48.44
CA THR A 608 -21.15 44.39 -49.92
C THR A 608 -21.85 43.19 -50.56
N TRP A 609 -21.79 42.02 -49.95
CA TRP A 609 -22.54 40.85 -50.42
C TRP A 609 -24.06 41.03 -50.27
N LYS A 610 -24.53 41.60 -49.14
CA LYS A 610 -25.96 41.94 -48.96
C LYS A 610 -26.44 43.01 -49.95
N ALA A 611 -25.60 43.99 -50.26
CA ALA A 611 -25.92 45.08 -51.18
C ALA A 611 -25.91 44.66 -52.66
N GLY A 612 -25.34 43.49 -52.99
CA GLY A 612 -25.32 42.93 -54.35
C GLY A 612 -26.44 41.93 -54.65
N ARG A 613 -27.38 41.69 -53.71
CA ARG A 613 -28.61 40.89 -53.93
C ARG A 613 -29.79 41.77 -54.30
#